data_AF-A0A8G0P549-F1
#
_entry.id   AF-A0A8G0P549-F1
#
_cell.length_a   1.000
_cell.length_b   1.000
_cell.length_c   1.000
_cell.angle_alpha   90.00
_cell.angle_beta   90.00
_cell.angle_gamma   90.00
#
_symmetry.space_group_name_H-M   'P 1'
#
loop_
_entity.id
_entity.type
_entity.pdbx_description
1 polymer ?
#
loop_
_entity_poly.entity_id
_entity_poly.type
_entity_poly.pdbx_seq_one_letter_code
_entity_poly.pdbx_strand_id
1 'polypeptide(L)'
;MKIIFKLFLVISVLGFAQDRKCGTQSYMEEYLKDPKNKAIHYDLQEKFKARLLKGTINKEEANKLADPIRIPVAAHFPALTSVSDEVKKCIISLVQSQLDVLNADYNASNKDISKWNENAGLYRNVFSGKMEVEFVLATKNHPKESGLVDGAPAVTFGTDFLNNSDSDLTWKGYMNLVVRQIPKKILLKHLKH
;
A
#
# COMPACT_ATOMS: atom_id res chain seq x y z
N MET A 1 18.17 33.92 35.99
CA MET A 1 16.88 33.81 35.25
C MET A 1 16.99 33.66 33.73
N LYS A 2 18.12 33.97 33.06
CA LYS A 2 18.22 33.88 31.58
C LYS A 2 18.67 32.51 31.02
N ILE A 3 19.16 31.60 31.86
CA ILE A 3 19.63 30.26 31.44
C ILE A 3 18.51 29.22 31.47
N ILE A 4 17.58 29.33 32.43
CA ILE A 4 16.44 28.40 32.58
C ILE A 4 15.45 28.53 31.41
N PHE A 5 15.27 29.74 30.85
CA PHE A 5 14.37 29.97 29.73
C PHE A 5 14.91 29.41 28.39
N LYS A 6 16.22 29.20 28.26
CA LYS A 6 16.81 28.59 27.05
C LYS A 6 16.71 27.07 27.04
N LEU A 7 16.64 26.42 28.20
CA LEU A 7 16.50 24.97 28.31
C LEU A 7 15.07 24.50 27.96
N PHE A 8 14.07 25.34 28.25
CA PHE A 8 12.66 25.03 27.96
C PHE A 8 12.33 25.04 26.45
N LEU A 9 13.09 25.78 25.64
CA LEU A 9 12.89 25.87 24.19
C LEU A 9 13.47 24.67 23.41
N VAL A 10 14.34 23.87 24.03
CA VAL A 10 14.97 22.69 23.41
C VAL A 10 14.06 21.45 23.50
N ILE A 11 13.19 21.39 24.51
CA ILE A 11 12.29 20.24 24.76
C ILE A 11 11.08 20.25 23.81
N SER A 12 10.66 21.42 23.32
CA SER A 12 9.54 21.56 22.38
C SER A 12 9.88 21.17 20.93
N VAL A 13 11.15 20.87 20.62
CA VAL A 13 11.62 20.46 19.27
C VAL A 13 11.85 18.95 19.17
N LEU A 14 11.53 18.17 20.23
CA LEU A 14 11.21 16.75 20.07
C LEU A 14 9.84 16.64 19.40
N GLY A 15 9.76 17.14 18.16
CA GLY A 15 8.64 16.91 17.28
C GLY A 15 8.47 15.40 17.22
N PHE A 16 7.31 14.93 17.66
CA PHE A 16 6.83 13.61 17.32
C PHE A 16 6.88 13.51 15.79
N ALA A 17 7.94 12.92 15.27
CA ALA A 17 7.89 12.36 13.93
C ALA A 17 6.67 11.44 13.97
N GLN A 18 5.68 11.70 13.13
CA GLN A 18 4.54 10.81 13.03
C GLN A 18 5.10 9.46 12.56
N ASP A 19 5.32 8.54 13.49
CA ASP A 19 5.66 7.17 13.16
C ASP A 19 4.55 6.66 12.25
N ARG A 20 4.88 6.43 10.98
CA ARG A 20 3.99 5.74 10.06
C ARG A 20 3.80 4.34 10.64
N LYS A 21 2.63 4.09 11.20
CA LYS A 21 2.28 2.80 11.77
C LYS A 21 2.05 1.81 10.63
N CYS A 22 3.11 1.15 10.18
CA CYS A 22 3.04 0.03 9.26
C CYS A 22 3.03 -1.27 10.08
N GLY A 23 1.88 -1.92 10.20
CA GLY A 23 1.73 -3.15 11.00
C GLY A 23 2.36 -4.40 10.36
N THR A 24 2.94 -4.28 9.16
CA THR A 24 3.46 -5.43 8.39
C THR A 24 4.66 -6.09 9.06
N GLN A 25 5.53 -5.31 9.72
CA GLN A 25 6.68 -5.85 10.45
C GLN A 25 6.24 -6.68 11.65
N SER A 26 5.42 -6.10 12.55
CA SER A 26 4.91 -6.84 13.72
C SER A 26 4.06 -8.04 13.33
N TYR A 27 3.27 -7.94 12.25
CA TYR A 27 2.54 -9.09 11.72
C TYR A 27 3.50 -10.18 11.21
N MET A 28 4.55 -9.81 10.47
CA MET A 28 5.54 -10.78 9.97
C MET A 28 6.28 -11.47 11.13
N GLU A 29 6.67 -10.71 12.16
CA GLU A 29 7.31 -11.26 13.37
C GLU A 29 6.41 -12.29 14.07
N GLU A 30 5.11 -12.01 14.18
CA GLU A 30 4.13 -12.96 14.73
C GLU A 30 3.91 -14.16 13.79
N TYR A 31 3.74 -13.91 12.49
CA TYR A 31 3.50 -14.93 11.46
C TYR A 31 4.61 -15.98 11.43
N LEU A 32 5.87 -15.57 11.62
CA LEU A 32 7.04 -16.43 11.62
C LEU A 32 7.22 -17.27 12.90
N LYS A 33 6.41 -17.04 13.95
CA LYS A 33 6.44 -17.89 15.17
C LYS A 33 5.89 -19.28 14.91
N ASP A 34 4.95 -19.43 13.98
CA ASP A 34 4.43 -20.73 13.56
C ASP A 34 5.46 -21.42 12.62
N PRO A 35 5.96 -22.63 12.96
CA PRO A 35 6.93 -23.35 12.15
C PRO A 35 6.48 -23.62 10.70
N LYS A 36 5.18 -23.85 10.48
CA LYS A 36 4.60 -24.07 9.14
C LYS A 36 4.67 -22.80 8.31
N ASN A 37 4.26 -21.67 8.88
CA ASN A 37 4.32 -20.37 8.22
C ASN A 37 5.75 -19.94 7.93
N LYS A 38 6.68 -20.21 8.86
CA LYS A 38 8.12 -19.98 8.68
C LYS A 38 8.68 -20.80 7.51
N ALA A 39 8.32 -22.09 7.41
CA ALA A 39 8.72 -22.93 6.29
C ALA A 39 8.19 -22.40 4.94
N ILE A 40 6.91 -22.00 4.90
CA ILE A 40 6.29 -21.38 3.71
C ILE A 40 7.01 -20.09 3.32
N HIS A 41 7.29 -19.21 4.29
CA HIS A 41 7.98 -17.95 4.05
C HIS A 41 9.35 -18.18 3.39
N TYR A 42 10.16 -19.10 3.93
CA TYR A 42 11.49 -19.35 3.37
C TYR A 42 11.45 -20.04 2.01
N ASP A 43 10.53 -20.97 1.78
CA ASP A 43 10.30 -21.56 0.45
C ASP A 43 9.93 -20.48 -0.58
N LEU A 44 9.07 -19.53 -0.22
CA LEU A 44 8.72 -18.39 -1.09
C LEU A 44 9.93 -17.47 -1.36
N GLN A 45 10.75 -17.20 -0.34
CA GLN A 45 11.98 -16.40 -0.48
C GLN A 45 12.98 -17.08 -1.43
N GLU A 46 13.14 -18.41 -1.32
CA GLU A 46 14.01 -19.18 -2.21
C GLU A 46 13.49 -19.17 -3.65
N LYS A 47 12.19 -19.42 -3.84
CA LYS A 47 11.54 -19.33 -5.16
C LYS A 47 11.68 -17.94 -5.79
N PHE A 48 11.50 -16.89 -4.99
CA PHE A 48 11.69 -15.51 -5.42
C PHE A 48 13.13 -15.25 -5.88
N LYS A 49 14.12 -15.60 -5.05
CA LYS A 49 15.55 -15.46 -5.39
C LYS A 49 15.92 -16.25 -6.65
N ALA A 50 15.44 -17.48 -6.78
CA ALA A 50 15.67 -18.29 -7.97
C ALA A 50 15.09 -17.67 -9.25
N ARG A 51 13.87 -17.09 -9.17
CA ARG A 51 13.27 -16.37 -10.31
C ARG A 51 14.00 -15.07 -10.63
N LEU A 52 14.41 -14.31 -9.61
CA LEU A 52 15.17 -13.07 -9.78
C LEU A 52 16.50 -13.35 -10.52
N LEU A 53 17.23 -14.39 -10.10
CA LEU A 53 18.47 -14.80 -10.75
C LEU A 53 18.25 -15.25 -12.21
N LYS A 54 17.20 -16.05 -12.48
CA LYS A 54 16.86 -16.46 -13.86
C LYS A 54 16.54 -15.27 -14.77
N GLY A 55 15.75 -14.31 -14.29
CA GLY A 55 15.41 -13.09 -15.03
C GLY A 55 16.62 -12.16 -15.26
N THR A 56 17.62 -12.20 -14.35
CA THR A 56 18.86 -11.41 -14.49
C THR A 56 19.83 -12.02 -15.51
N ILE A 57 19.83 -13.35 -15.63
CA ILE A 57 20.69 -14.11 -16.57
C ILE A 57 20.12 -14.05 -17.99
N ASN A 58 18.79 -14.13 -18.15
CA ASN A 58 18.12 -14.06 -19.44
C ASN A 58 17.77 -12.61 -19.81
N LYS A 59 18.78 -11.82 -20.22
CA LYS A 59 18.62 -10.41 -20.65
C LYS A 59 17.61 -10.18 -21.78
N GLU A 60 17.17 -11.22 -22.49
CA GLU A 60 16.11 -11.13 -23.50
C GLU A 60 14.72 -10.80 -22.91
N GLU A 61 14.45 -11.13 -21.64
CA GLU A 61 13.18 -10.77 -20.98
C GLU A 61 13.17 -9.31 -20.50
N ALA A 62 14.33 -8.67 -20.32
CA ALA A 62 14.44 -7.26 -19.92
C ALA A 62 13.89 -6.30 -21.01
N ASN A 63 13.88 -6.72 -22.28
CA ASN A 63 13.33 -5.95 -23.39
C ASN A 63 11.82 -6.13 -23.60
N LYS A 64 11.12 -6.93 -22.77
CA LYS A 64 9.65 -7.09 -22.83
C LYS A 64 8.88 -6.02 -22.04
N LEU A 65 9.57 -5.07 -21.42
CA LEU A 65 8.97 -3.93 -20.70
C LEU A 65 8.41 -2.84 -21.66
N ALA A 66 7.90 -3.22 -22.83
CA ALA A 66 7.30 -2.25 -23.74
C ALA A 66 5.92 -1.76 -23.24
N ASP A 67 5.21 -2.62 -22.48
CA ASP A 67 3.91 -2.29 -21.89
C ASP A 67 4.02 -2.27 -20.35
N PRO A 68 3.42 -1.27 -19.68
CA PRO A 68 3.41 -1.22 -18.23
C PRO A 68 2.63 -2.41 -17.65
N ILE A 69 3.10 -2.95 -16.53
CA ILE A 69 2.39 -3.98 -15.78
C ILE A 69 1.13 -3.33 -15.18
N ARG A 70 -0.04 -3.72 -15.68
CA ARG A 70 -1.33 -3.21 -15.20
C ARG A 70 -1.83 -4.00 -14.00
N ILE A 71 -2.00 -3.30 -12.89
CA ILE A 71 -2.51 -3.85 -11.62
C ILE A 71 -3.96 -3.35 -11.47
N PRO A 72 -4.98 -4.21 -11.63
CA PRO A 72 -6.36 -3.84 -11.41
C PRO A 72 -6.62 -3.63 -9.91
N VAL A 73 -7.19 -2.50 -9.55
CA VAL A 73 -7.45 -2.11 -8.16
C VAL A 73 -8.96 -2.10 -7.88
N ALA A 74 -9.35 -2.62 -6.72
CA ALA A 74 -10.66 -2.46 -6.14
C ALA A 74 -10.54 -1.76 -4.77
N ALA A 75 -11.47 -0.87 -4.45
CA ALA A 75 -11.51 -0.14 -3.18
C ALA A 75 -12.79 -0.45 -2.41
N HIS A 76 -12.66 -0.78 -1.13
CA HIS A 76 -13.76 -1.23 -0.29
C HIS A 76 -13.90 -0.29 0.91
N PHE A 77 -15.11 0.20 1.12
CA PHE A 77 -15.48 1.05 2.24
C PHE A 77 -16.61 0.38 3.08
N PRO A 78 -16.28 -0.67 3.88
CA PRO A 78 -17.29 -1.45 4.59
C PRO A 78 -18.12 -0.63 5.59
N ALA A 79 -17.50 0.37 6.23
CA ALA A 79 -18.16 1.20 7.25
C ALA A 79 -19.15 2.23 6.66
N LEU A 80 -19.18 2.41 5.33
CA LEU A 80 -20.02 3.40 4.67
C LEU A 80 -21.31 2.75 4.14
N THR A 81 -22.25 2.45 5.03
CA THR A 81 -23.51 1.75 4.70
C THR A 81 -24.58 2.64 4.08
N SER A 82 -24.57 3.94 4.38
CA SER A 82 -25.53 4.92 3.88
C SER A 82 -24.80 6.19 3.43
N VAL A 83 -24.46 6.25 2.14
CA VAL A 83 -23.79 7.39 1.50
C VAL A 83 -24.59 7.86 0.29
N SER A 84 -24.75 9.18 0.13
CA SER A 84 -25.41 9.76 -1.05
C SER A 84 -24.57 9.55 -2.30
N ASP A 85 -25.18 9.68 -3.48
CA ASP A 85 -24.47 9.46 -4.74
C ASP A 85 -23.41 10.55 -5.01
N GLU A 86 -23.60 11.76 -4.50
CA GLU A 86 -22.60 12.83 -4.54
C GLU A 86 -21.35 12.45 -3.72
N VAL A 87 -21.56 11.89 -2.53
CA VAL A 87 -20.47 11.43 -1.66
C VAL A 87 -19.75 10.24 -2.30
N LYS A 88 -20.48 9.28 -2.89
CA LYS A 88 -19.86 8.16 -3.63
C LYS A 88 -18.96 8.65 -4.76
N LYS A 89 -19.41 9.63 -5.55
CA LYS A 89 -18.59 10.24 -6.63
C LYS A 89 -17.33 10.90 -6.08
N CYS A 90 -17.44 11.62 -4.96
CA CYS A 90 -16.28 12.20 -4.28
C CYS A 90 -15.28 11.11 -3.85
N ILE A 91 -15.77 10.01 -3.25
CA ILE A 91 -14.92 8.90 -2.81
C ILE A 91 -14.25 8.19 -3.99
N ILE A 92 -14.97 7.96 -5.09
CA ILE A 92 -14.38 7.39 -6.31
C ILE A 92 -13.26 8.31 -6.84
N SER A 93 -13.48 9.63 -6.83
CA SER A 93 -12.46 10.62 -7.23
C SER A 93 -11.26 10.61 -6.29
N LEU A 94 -11.49 10.44 -4.99
CA LEU A 94 -10.43 10.29 -4.00
C LEU A 94 -9.60 9.02 -4.24
N VAL A 95 -10.25 7.89 -4.51
CA VAL A 95 -9.56 6.64 -4.87
C VAL A 95 -8.72 6.86 -6.12
N GLN A 96 -9.28 7.45 -7.17
CA GLN A 96 -8.54 7.76 -8.40
C GLN A 96 -7.31 8.63 -8.11
N SER A 97 -7.47 9.69 -7.33
CA SER A 97 -6.35 10.57 -6.97
C SER A 97 -5.23 9.84 -6.22
N GLN A 98 -5.57 8.84 -5.39
CA GLN A 98 -4.59 8.01 -4.71
C GLN A 98 -3.87 7.06 -5.68
N LEU A 99 -4.58 6.52 -6.67
CA LEU A 99 -3.95 5.73 -7.73
C LEU A 99 -3.02 6.60 -8.59
N ASP A 100 -3.40 7.84 -8.88
CA ASP A 100 -2.55 8.80 -9.61
C ASP A 100 -1.25 9.06 -8.86
N VAL A 101 -1.30 9.20 -7.53
CA VAL A 101 -0.10 9.31 -6.68
C VAL A 101 0.75 8.04 -6.75
N LEU A 102 0.15 6.85 -6.63
CA LEU A 102 0.89 5.58 -6.75
C LEU A 102 1.55 5.45 -8.12
N ASN A 103 0.83 5.77 -9.19
CA ASN A 103 1.36 5.76 -10.55
C ASN A 103 2.51 6.75 -10.70
N ALA A 104 2.42 7.92 -10.09
CA ALA A 104 3.49 8.90 -10.13
C ALA A 104 4.75 8.41 -9.39
N ASP A 105 4.59 7.91 -8.17
CA ASP A 105 5.67 7.43 -7.30
C ASP A 105 6.38 6.21 -7.90
N TYR A 106 5.62 5.21 -8.34
CA TYR A 106 6.19 3.97 -8.88
C TYR A 106 6.85 4.14 -10.26
N ASN A 107 6.56 5.24 -10.96
CA ASN A 107 7.16 5.55 -12.25
C ASN A 107 8.12 6.75 -12.20
N ALA A 108 8.54 7.18 -11.01
CA ALA A 108 9.45 8.31 -10.81
C ALA A 108 9.00 9.60 -11.53
N SER A 109 7.70 9.83 -11.60
CA SER A 109 7.07 11.01 -12.20
C SER A 109 6.34 11.87 -11.15
N ASN A 110 6.50 11.53 -9.87
CA ASN A 110 6.04 12.33 -8.75
C ASN A 110 6.68 13.73 -8.76
N LYS A 111 5.87 14.75 -8.48
CA LYS A 111 6.25 16.17 -8.64
C LYS A 111 7.47 16.57 -7.79
N ASP A 112 7.69 15.88 -6.68
CA ASP A 112 8.78 16.14 -5.76
C ASP A 112 10.01 15.25 -5.99
N ILE A 113 10.06 14.48 -7.09
CA ILE A 113 11.23 13.67 -7.46
C ILE A 113 12.51 14.51 -7.58
N SER A 114 12.39 15.79 -7.97
CA SER A 114 13.52 16.72 -8.02
C SER A 114 14.19 16.93 -6.66
N LYS A 115 13.45 16.79 -5.55
CA LYS A 115 14.00 16.88 -4.19
C LYS A 115 14.94 15.71 -3.87
N TRP A 116 14.88 14.61 -4.62
CA TRP A 116 15.83 13.51 -4.46
C TRP A 116 17.27 13.94 -4.72
N ASN A 117 17.50 14.84 -5.69
CA ASN A 117 18.84 15.31 -6.04
C ASN A 117 19.55 16.00 -4.86
N GLU A 118 18.79 16.70 -4.02
CA GLU A 118 19.29 17.38 -2.83
C GLU A 118 19.53 16.40 -1.66
N ASN A 119 18.72 15.34 -1.58
CA ASN A 119 18.70 14.44 -0.42
C ASN A 119 19.44 13.11 -0.64
N ALA A 120 19.80 12.75 -1.88
CA ALA A 120 20.41 11.46 -2.21
C ALA A 120 21.68 11.16 -1.40
N GLY A 121 22.46 12.21 -1.06
CA GLY A 121 23.65 12.07 -0.21
C GLY A 121 23.38 11.54 1.20
N LEU A 122 22.15 11.67 1.70
CA LEU A 122 21.70 11.12 3.00
C LEU A 122 21.40 9.61 2.92
N TYR A 123 21.20 9.06 1.71
CA TYR A 123 20.76 7.69 1.47
C TYR A 123 21.78 6.95 0.59
N ARG A 124 22.92 6.58 1.17
CA ARG A 124 24.00 5.87 0.45
C ARG A 124 23.48 4.57 -0.17
N ASN A 125 23.90 4.30 -1.42
CA ASN A 125 23.52 3.12 -2.20
C ASN A 125 22.02 2.99 -2.52
N VAL A 126 21.26 4.08 -2.41
CA VAL A 126 19.87 4.14 -2.86
C VAL A 126 19.82 4.93 -4.17
N PHE A 127 19.14 4.37 -5.16
CA PHE A 127 18.96 4.99 -6.47
C PHE A 127 17.47 5.16 -6.75
N SER A 128 17.09 6.29 -7.36
CA SER A 128 15.75 6.45 -7.92
C SER A 128 15.61 5.57 -9.15
N GLY A 129 14.45 4.94 -9.31
CA GLY A 129 14.15 4.11 -10.47
C GLY A 129 12.67 4.21 -10.86
N LYS A 130 12.36 3.81 -12.10
CA LYS A 130 10.99 3.63 -12.58
C LYS A 130 10.67 2.14 -12.63
N MET A 131 9.47 1.76 -12.22
CA MET A 131 9.02 0.37 -12.21
C MET A 131 8.18 -0.03 -13.42
N GLU A 132 7.66 0.94 -14.18
CA GLU A 132 6.78 0.70 -15.34
C GLU A 132 5.55 -0.13 -14.97
N VAL A 133 4.86 0.32 -13.92
CA VAL A 133 3.62 -0.28 -13.41
C VAL A 133 2.49 0.73 -13.47
N GLU A 134 1.27 0.27 -13.71
CA GLU A 134 0.08 1.10 -13.77
C GLU A 134 -1.01 0.51 -12.85
N PHE A 135 -1.32 1.21 -11.78
CA PHE A 135 -2.47 0.95 -10.91
C PHE A 135 -3.71 1.53 -11.57
N VAL A 136 -4.67 0.67 -11.91
CA VAL A 136 -5.88 1.05 -12.66
C VAL A 136 -7.10 0.72 -11.83
N LEU A 137 -7.97 1.71 -11.60
CA LEU A 137 -9.27 1.45 -10.98
C LEU A 137 -10.08 0.57 -11.92
N ALA A 138 -10.32 -0.67 -11.51
CA ALA A 138 -10.90 -1.65 -12.40
C ALA A 138 -12.36 -1.30 -12.75
N THR A 139 -12.75 -1.59 -13.99
CA THR A 139 -14.11 -1.34 -14.49
C THR A 139 -14.76 -2.57 -15.09
N LYS A 140 -14.08 -3.72 -15.07
CA LYS A 140 -14.56 -4.97 -15.68
C LYS A 140 -14.26 -6.17 -14.81
N ASN A 141 -14.94 -7.28 -15.10
CA ASN A 141 -14.75 -8.58 -14.46
C ASN A 141 -15.09 -8.57 -12.96
N HIS A 142 -15.98 -7.67 -12.54
CA HIS A 142 -16.37 -7.54 -11.15
C HIS A 142 -17.00 -8.84 -10.64
N PRO A 143 -16.77 -9.21 -9.37
CA PRO A 143 -17.45 -10.37 -8.81
C PRO A 143 -18.96 -10.18 -8.85
N LYS A 144 -19.71 -11.22 -9.22
CA LYS A 144 -21.17 -11.15 -9.39
C LYS A 144 -21.88 -10.67 -8.11
N GLU A 145 -21.35 -11.07 -6.97
CA GLU A 145 -21.87 -10.76 -5.64
C GLU A 145 -21.66 -9.29 -5.25
N SER A 146 -20.77 -8.56 -5.94
CA SER A 146 -20.53 -7.13 -5.70
C SER A 146 -21.70 -6.23 -6.12
N GLY A 147 -22.55 -6.71 -7.03
CA GLY A 147 -23.61 -5.91 -7.64
C GLY A 147 -23.12 -4.81 -8.60
N LEU A 148 -21.81 -4.74 -8.88
CA LEU A 148 -21.24 -3.81 -9.84
C LEU A 148 -21.40 -4.35 -11.27
N VAL A 149 -21.83 -3.48 -12.18
CA VAL A 149 -21.88 -3.78 -13.62
C VAL A 149 -20.55 -3.43 -14.29
N ASP A 150 -20.21 -4.11 -15.37
CA ASP A 150 -19.08 -3.71 -16.21
C ASP A 150 -19.26 -2.26 -16.70
N GLY A 151 -18.18 -1.49 -16.63
CA GLY A 151 -18.14 -0.04 -16.83
C GLY A 151 -18.19 0.75 -15.52
N ALA A 152 -18.73 0.19 -14.43
CA ALA A 152 -18.69 0.84 -13.12
C ALA A 152 -17.30 0.72 -12.48
N PRO A 153 -16.79 1.74 -11.77
CA PRO A 153 -15.54 1.62 -11.03
C PRO A 153 -15.69 0.59 -9.89
N ALA A 154 -14.66 -0.21 -9.65
CA ALA A 154 -14.57 -1.22 -8.60
C ALA A 154 -14.45 -0.57 -7.20
N VAL A 155 -15.51 0.12 -6.77
CA VAL A 155 -15.61 0.76 -5.46
C VAL A 155 -16.88 0.28 -4.77
N THR A 156 -16.73 -0.38 -3.62
CA THR A 156 -17.87 -0.89 -2.86
C THR A 156 -18.07 -0.14 -1.55
N PHE A 157 -19.34 -0.04 -1.13
CA PHE A 157 -19.79 0.70 0.05
C PHE A 157 -20.70 -0.20 0.89
N GLY A 158 -20.50 -0.23 2.20
CA GLY A 158 -21.41 -0.95 3.11
C GLY A 158 -21.39 -2.47 3.01
N THR A 159 -20.56 -3.03 2.12
CA THR A 159 -20.33 -4.46 2.00
C THR A 159 -19.09 -4.83 2.78
N ASP A 160 -19.23 -5.72 3.75
CA ASP A 160 -18.09 -6.25 4.49
C ASP A 160 -17.23 -7.10 3.53
N PHE A 161 -15.98 -6.69 3.35
CA PHE A 161 -14.93 -7.53 2.75
C PHE A 161 -14.71 -8.72 3.70
N LEU A 162 -15.51 -9.78 3.50
CA LEU A 162 -15.68 -10.98 4.34
C LEU A 162 -15.57 -10.74 5.86
N ASN A 163 -16.53 -10.02 6.46
CA ASN A 163 -16.66 -9.89 7.93
C ASN A 163 -15.36 -9.42 8.64
N ASN A 164 -14.70 -8.39 8.13
CA ASN A 164 -13.40 -7.90 8.61
C ASN A 164 -12.21 -8.86 8.41
N SER A 165 -12.27 -9.76 7.43
CA SER A 165 -11.11 -10.55 7.00
C SER A 165 -10.03 -9.69 6.34
N ASP A 166 -8.78 -10.16 6.35
CA ASP A 166 -7.65 -9.54 5.63
C ASP A 166 -7.52 -10.07 4.18
N SER A 167 -8.34 -11.05 3.80
CA SER A 167 -8.39 -11.60 2.44
C SER A 167 -9.81 -11.97 2.03
N ASP A 168 -10.12 -11.80 0.74
CA ASP A 168 -11.37 -12.21 0.11
C ASP A 168 -11.07 -12.86 -1.25
N LEU A 169 -11.44 -14.13 -1.38
CA LEU A 169 -11.25 -14.89 -2.63
C LEU A 169 -12.17 -14.43 -3.75
N THR A 170 -13.29 -13.79 -3.41
CA THR A 170 -14.26 -13.21 -4.35
C THR A 170 -13.58 -12.15 -5.22
N TRP A 171 -12.70 -11.35 -4.61
CA TRP A 171 -11.92 -10.30 -5.28
C TRP A 171 -10.51 -10.75 -5.68
N LYS A 172 -10.32 -12.05 -5.92
CA LYS A 172 -9.06 -12.60 -6.41
C LYS A 172 -8.69 -11.97 -7.75
N GLY A 173 -7.42 -11.59 -7.89
CA GLY A 173 -6.89 -10.98 -9.11
C GLY A 173 -6.88 -9.45 -9.06
N TYR A 174 -7.48 -8.85 -8.04
CA TYR A 174 -7.42 -7.42 -7.76
C TYR A 174 -6.39 -7.13 -6.67
N MET A 175 -5.79 -5.94 -6.74
CA MET A 175 -5.20 -5.28 -5.57
C MET A 175 -6.34 -4.64 -4.78
N ASN A 176 -6.62 -5.19 -3.59
CA ASN A 176 -7.75 -4.75 -2.78
C ASN A 176 -7.31 -3.71 -1.74
N LEU A 177 -7.86 -2.50 -1.86
CA LEU A 177 -7.70 -1.42 -0.88
C LEU A 177 -8.90 -1.43 0.07
N VAL A 178 -8.72 -1.88 1.31
CA VAL A 178 -9.81 -1.95 2.29
C VAL A 178 -9.68 -0.82 3.31
N VAL A 179 -10.63 0.12 3.30
CA VAL A 179 -10.63 1.28 4.19
C VAL A 179 -11.47 0.97 5.44
N ARG A 180 -10.78 0.68 6.55
CA ARG A 180 -11.39 0.36 7.84
C ARG A 180 -10.84 1.25 8.95
N GLN A 181 -11.66 1.50 9.96
CA GLN A 181 -11.17 2.07 11.20
C GLN A 181 -10.35 1.02 11.94
N ILE A 182 -9.09 1.33 12.29
CA ILE A 182 -8.28 0.45 13.13
C ILE A 182 -8.70 0.67 14.59
N PRO A 183 -9.20 -0.35 15.32
CA PRO A 183 -9.64 -0.18 16.69
C PRO A 183 -8.49 0.30 17.61
N LYS A 184 -8.78 1.25 18.50
CA LYS A 184 -7.85 1.77 19.53
C LYS A 184 -7.17 0.69 20.39
N LYS A 185 -7.74 -0.51 20.52
CA LYS A 185 -7.16 -1.62 21.31
C LYS A 185 -5.94 -2.28 20.66
N ILE A 186 -5.86 -2.32 19.34
CA ILE A 186 -4.66 -2.83 18.64
C ILE A 186 -3.47 -1.89 18.90
N LEU A 187 -3.73 -0.59 19.03
CA LEU A 187 -2.72 0.43 19.36
C LEU A 187 -2.08 0.25 20.74
N LEU A 188 -2.76 -0.34 21.73
CA LEU A 188 -2.21 -0.56 23.07
C LEU A 188 -1.34 -1.82 23.20
N LYS A 189 -1.50 -2.80 22.30
CA LYS A 189 -0.58 -3.94 22.24
C LYS A 189 0.78 -3.58 21.61
N HIS A 190 0.81 -2.58 20.73
CA HIS A 190 2.03 -2.14 20.04
C HIS A 190 2.75 -0.96 20.74
N LEU A 191 2.24 -0.47 21.87
CA LEU A 191 2.88 0.58 22.70
C LEU A 191 3.52 0.02 23.98
N LYS A 192 3.58 -1.31 24.11
CA LYS A 192 4.27 -1.99 25.21
C LYS A 192 5.58 -2.59 24.74
N HIS A 193 6.46 -1.79 24.15
CA HIS A 193 7.90 -2.05 24.07
C HIS A 193 8.63 -0.72 24.16
#